data_AF-A0A7K2Y694-F1
#
_entry.id   AF-A0A7K2Y694-F1
#
_cell.length_a   1.000
_cell.length_b   1.000
_cell.length_c   1.000
_cell.angle_alpha   90.00
_cell.angle_beta   90.00
_cell.angle_gamma   90.00
#
_symmetry.space_group_name_H-M   'P 1'
#
loop_
_entity.id
_entity.type
_entity.pdbx_description
1 polymer ?
#
loop_
_entity_poly.entity_id
_entity_poly.type
_entity_poly.pdbx_seq_one_letter_code
_entity_poly.pdbx_strand_id
1 'polypeptide(L)'
;MDRTQGRTEQHEQPTGGSAPAAPTAPATPGTPAAAGPARVVSLTAGGFALTVNPVDGSEIEPLRPGTEPALPAKRDAAARAARAAAA
;
A
#
# COMPACT_ATOMS: atom_id res chain seq x y z
N MET A 1 34.79 27.86 -22.31
CA MET A 1 34.10 27.71 -21.02
C MET A 1 32.66 28.13 -21.25
N ASP A 2 31.71 27.21 -21.29
CA ASP A 2 30.29 27.57 -21.13
C ASP A 2 29.56 26.39 -20.46
N ARG A 3 28.82 26.70 -19.41
CA ARG A 3 28.23 25.78 -18.44
C ARG A 3 26.78 26.22 -18.28
N THR A 4 25.85 25.52 -18.91
CA THR A 4 24.40 25.65 -18.67
C THR A 4 23.79 24.25 -18.86
N GLN A 5 23.82 23.41 -17.82
CA GLN A 5 22.70 23.15 -16.90
C GLN A 5 21.37 22.85 -17.61
N GLY A 6 20.95 21.59 -17.52
CA GLY A 6 19.63 21.17 -17.95
C GLY A 6 19.44 19.66 -17.94
N ARG A 7 19.15 19.12 -16.75
CA ARG A 7 18.28 17.96 -16.59
C ARG A 7 18.89 16.60 -16.96
N THR A 8 19.52 16.03 -15.94
CA THR A 8 19.35 14.63 -15.54
C THR A 8 17.93 14.13 -15.77
N GLU A 9 17.76 12.82 -15.78
CA GLU A 9 16.51 12.09 -16.04
C GLU A 9 16.28 12.02 -17.55
N GLN A 10 16.35 10.89 -18.24
CA GLN A 10 15.81 9.59 -17.85
C GLN A 10 16.51 8.55 -18.70
N HIS A 11 17.13 7.55 -18.06
CA HIS A 11 17.61 6.36 -18.74
C HIS A 11 16.46 5.74 -19.52
N GLU A 12 16.55 5.85 -20.84
CA GLU A 12 16.49 4.75 -21.79
C GLU A 12 15.51 3.64 -21.41
N GLN A 13 14.34 3.74 -22.02
CA GLN A 13 13.39 2.66 -22.20
C GLN A 13 13.94 1.61 -23.21
N PRO A 14 13.14 0.58 -23.52
CA PRO A 14 13.22 -0.80 -23.08
C PRO A 14 13.91 -1.68 -24.15
N THR A 15 14.08 -2.98 -23.92
CA THR A 15 14.22 -3.92 -25.05
C THR A 15 13.47 -5.19 -24.75
N GLY A 16 12.38 -5.39 -25.49
CA GLY A 16 11.65 -6.66 -25.48
C GLY A 16 10.26 -6.58 -26.09
N GLY A 17 10.18 -6.43 -27.42
CA GLY A 17 9.09 -7.03 -28.21
C GLY A 17 7.84 -6.18 -28.46
N SER A 18 7.67 -5.79 -29.73
CA SER A 18 6.51 -5.07 -30.27
C SER A 18 5.19 -5.84 -30.20
N ALA A 19 4.17 -5.21 -29.63
CA ALA A 19 2.82 -5.15 -30.17
C ALA A 19 2.31 -3.72 -29.95
N PRO A 20 1.62 -3.07 -30.92
CA PRO A 20 1.07 -1.74 -30.68
C PRO A 20 -0.01 -1.88 -29.60
N ALA A 21 0.26 -1.33 -28.40
CA ALA A 21 -0.75 -1.20 -27.37
C ALA A 21 -1.89 -0.35 -27.94
N ALA A 22 -3.07 -0.95 -28.08
CA ALA A 22 -4.29 -0.18 -28.28
C ALA A 22 -4.36 0.90 -27.20
N PRO A 23 -4.83 2.13 -27.51
CA PRO A 23 -4.97 3.16 -26.49
C PRO A 23 -5.83 2.58 -25.36
N THR A 24 -5.24 2.40 -24.19
CA THR A 24 -5.96 1.98 -22.99
C THR A 24 -7.10 2.97 -22.81
N ALA A 25 -8.32 2.52 -23.08
CA ALA A 25 -9.49 3.34 -22.85
C ALA A 25 -9.42 3.86 -21.40
N PRO A 26 -9.71 5.15 -21.14
CA PRO A 26 -9.74 5.64 -19.77
C PRO A 26 -10.64 4.70 -18.96
N ALA A 27 -10.10 4.19 -17.85
CA ALA A 27 -10.85 3.34 -16.94
C ALA A 27 -12.16 4.06 -16.66
N THR A 28 -13.27 3.52 -17.19
CA THR A 28 -14.58 4.06 -16.87
C THR A 28 -14.70 3.95 -15.36
N PRO A 29 -14.91 5.05 -14.61
CA PRO A 29 -15.11 4.93 -13.18
C PRO A 29 -16.24 3.94 -12.99
N GLY A 30 -15.91 2.78 -12.43
CA GLY A 30 -16.88 1.73 -12.18
C GLY A 30 -18.03 2.33 -11.40
N THR A 31 -19.26 1.91 -11.70
CA THR A 31 -20.45 2.23 -10.91
C THR A 31 -20.07 2.21 -9.43
N PRO A 32 -20.37 3.24 -8.63
CA PRO A 32 -20.02 3.25 -7.22
C PRO A 32 -20.59 1.97 -6.60
N ALA A 33 -19.70 1.03 -6.26
CA ALA A 33 -20.12 -0.11 -5.47
C ALA A 33 -20.73 0.49 -4.20
N ALA A 34 -21.94 0.06 -3.85
CA ALA A 34 -22.60 0.55 -2.64
C ALA A 34 -21.59 0.47 -1.49
N ALA A 35 -21.13 1.63 -1.02
CA ALA A 35 -20.05 1.70 -0.06
C ALA A 35 -20.57 1.14 1.27
N GLY A 36 -20.24 -0.12 1.54
CA GLY A 36 -20.38 -0.69 2.87
C GLY A 36 -19.61 0.17 3.88
N PRO A 37 -19.83 -0.02 5.19
CA PRO A 37 -19.19 0.82 6.21
C PRO A 37 -17.66 0.83 6.04
N ALA A 38 -17.12 1.99 5.71
CA ALA A 38 -15.68 2.22 5.65
C ALA A 38 -15.09 2.18 7.06
N ARG A 39 -13.99 1.45 7.24
CA ARG A 39 -13.28 1.36 8.53
C ARG A 39 -11.85 1.78 8.33
N VAL A 40 -11.42 2.76 9.11
CA VAL A 40 -10.02 3.16 9.18
C VAL A 40 -9.29 2.23 10.16
N VAL A 41 -8.15 1.70 9.73
CA VAL A 41 -7.33 0.77 10.53
C VAL A 41 -5.88 1.21 10.52
N SER A 42 -5.24 1.21 11.69
CA SER A 42 -3.80 1.41 11.80
C SER A 42 -3.08 0.06 11.89
N LEU A 43 -2.05 -0.11 11.06
CA LEU A 43 -1.20 -1.29 11.02
C LEU A 43 0.25 -0.87 11.26
N THR A 44 1.04 -1.73 11.90
CA THR A 44 2.48 -1.54 12.04
C THR A 44 3.21 -2.60 11.24
N ALA A 45 4.10 -2.18 10.35
CA ALA A 45 4.92 -3.07 9.53
C ALA A 45 6.38 -2.62 9.61
N GLY A 46 7.20 -3.41 10.31
CA GLY A 46 8.58 -3.00 10.62
C GLY A 46 8.61 -1.70 11.41
N GLY A 47 9.31 -0.69 10.89
CA GLY A 47 9.43 0.64 11.50
C GLY A 47 8.44 1.69 10.98
N PHE A 48 7.31 1.28 10.39
CA PHE A 48 6.31 2.19 9.83
C PHE A 48 4.92 1.96 10.42
N ALA A 49 4.17 3.05 10.57
CA ALA A 49 2.74 3.05 10.83
C ALA A 49 1.99 3.32 9.53
N LEU A 50 1.00 2.50 9.22
CA LEU A 50 0.15 2.60 8.03
C LEU A 50 -1.29 2.82 8.48
N THR A 51 -1.91 3.91 8.03
CA THR A 51 -3.32 4.19 8.21
C THR A 51 -4.05 3.88 6.91
N VAL A 52 -4.90 2.86 6.93
CA VAL A 52 -5.71 2.49 5.77
C VAL A 52 -7.03 3.25 5.84
N ASN A 53 -7.23 4.22 4.94
CA ASN A 53 -8.53 4.80 4.67
C ASN A 53 -9.01 4.33 3.28
N PRO A 54 -10.06 3.49 3.20
CA PRO A 54 -10.46 2.87 1.93
C PRO A 54 -11.07 3.86 0.93
N VAL A 55 -11.48 5.05 1.39
CA VAL A 55 -12.09 6.07 0.52
C VAL A 55 -11.01 7.03 0.01
N ASP A 56 -10.20 7.58 0.92
CA ASP A 56 -9.26 8.65 0.60
C ASP A 56 -7.85 8.14 0.26
N GLY A 57 -7.57 6.85 0.49
CA GLY A 57 -6.27 6.23 0.28
C GLY A 57 -5.55 5.87 1.58
N SER A 58 -4.41 5.19 1.47
CA SER A 58 -3.61 4.81 2.65
C SER A 58 -2.44 5.77 2.86
N GLU A 59 -2.21 6.15 4.11
CA GLU A 59 -1.11 7.02 4.52
C GLU A 59 -0.05 6.20 5.27
N ILE A 60 1.24 6.45 5.01
CA ILE A 60 2.36 5.78 5.66
C ILE A 60 3.30 6.80 6.30
N GLU A 61 3.66 6.56 7.55
CA GLU A 61 4.58 7.39 8.32
C GLU A 61 5.62 6.54 9.06
N PRO A 62 6.84 7.06 9.31
CA PRO A 62 7.78 6.42 10.23
C PRO A 62 7.17 6.24 11.61
N LEU A 63 7.37 5.08 12.22
CA LEU A 63 6.88 4.79 13.55
C LEU A 63 7.58 5.68 14.57
N ARG A 64 6.80 6.35 15.43
CA ARG A 64 7.38 7.20 16.46
C ARG A 64 8.16 6.34 17.47
N PRO A 65 9.39 6.73 17.83
CA PRO A 65 10.14 6.04 18.87
C PRO A 65 9.33 5.97 20.17
N GLY A 66 9.27 4.80 20.80
CA GLY A 66 8.53 4.56 22.04
C GLY A 66 7.04 4.28 21.85
N THR A 67 6.55 4.24 20.61
CA THR A 67 5.14 3.86 20.30
C THR A 67 5.04 2.48 19.66
N GLU A 68 6.11 1.70 19.71
CA GLU A 68 6.14 0.37 19.11
C GLU A 68 5.19 -0.59 19.83
N PRO A 69 4.25 -1.23 19.10
CA PRO A 69 3.43 -2.28 19.67
C PRO A 69 4.27 -3.51 20.03
N ALA A 70 3.77 -4.31 20.95
CA ALA A 70 4.41 -5.58 21.31
C ALA A 70 4.60 -6.47 20.07
N LEU A 71 5.75 -7.13 20.00
CA LEU A 71 6.06 -8.02 18.88
C LEU A 71 5.01 -9.13 18.77
N PRO A 72 4.54 -9.44 17.54
CA PRO A 72 3.62 -10.55 17.34
C PRO A 72 4.21 -11.86 17.85
N ALA A 73 3.48 -12.54 18.75
CA ALA A 73 3.87 -13.83 19.29
C ALA A 73 3.00 -14.96 18.71
N LYS A 74 3.56 -16.17 18.64
CA LYS A 74 2.78 -17.36 18.31
C LYS A 74 1.70 -17.58 19.37
N ARG A 75 0.46 -17.78 18.93
CA ARG A 75 -0.63 -18.21 19.79
C ARG A 75 -0.38 -19.64 20.27
N ASP A 76 -0.57 -19.88 21.56
CA ASP A 76 -0.53 -21.23 22.13
C ASP A 76 -1.72 -22.08 21.62
N ALA A 77 -1.75 -23.35 22.03
CA ALA A 77 -2.80 -24.27 21.60
C ALA A 77 -4.20 -23.82 22.05
N ALA A 78 -4.35 -23.31 23.27
CA ALA A 78 -5.63 -22.88 23.83
C ALA A 78 -6.15 -21.63 23.12
N ALA A 79 -5.32 -20.62 22.91
CA ALA A 79 -5.64 -19.39 22.19
C ALA A 79 -5.98 -19.67 20.71
N ARG A 80 -5.31 -20.65 20.08
CA ARG A 80 -5.69 -21.10 18.73
C ARG A 80 -7.05 -21.77 18.71
N ALA A 81 -7.33 -22.68 19.65
CA ALA A 81 -8.63 -23.34 19.76
C ALA A 81 -9.76 -22.34 20.00
N ALA A 82 -9.57 -21.37 20.91
CA ALA A 82 -10.54 -20.32 21.21
C ALA A 82 -10.86 -19.46 19.98
N ARG A 83 -9.83 -19.05 19.21
CA ARG A 83 -10.04 -18.29 17.97
C ARG A 83 -10.80 -19.10 16.92
N ALA A 84 -10.53 -20.40 16.80
CA ALA A 84 -11.23 -21.26 15.85
C ALA A 84 -12.71 -21.45 16.22
N ALA A 85 -13.04 -21.51 17.51
CA ALA A 85 -14.41 -21.62 17.98
C ALA A 85 -15.24 -20.32 17.81
N ALA A 86 -14.58 -19.16 17.71
CA ALA A 86 -15.22 -17.85 17.58
C ALA A 86 -15.42 -17.39 16.12
N ALA A 87 -14.94 -18.16 15.14
CA ALA A 87 -15.06 -17.89 13.71
C ALA A 87 -16.27 -18.63 13.12
#